data_AF-A0A6M2CQ53-F1
#
_entry.id   AF-A0A6M2CQ53-F1
#
_cell.length_a   1.000
_cell.length_b   1.000
_cell.length_c   1.000
_cell.angle_alpha   90.00
_cell.angle_beta   90.00
_cell.angle_gamma   90.00
#
_symmetry.space_group_name_H-M   'P 1'
#
loop_
_entity.id
_entity.type
_entity.pdbx_description
1 polymer ?
#
loop_
_entity_poly.entity_id
_entity_poly.type
_entity_poly.pdbx_seq_one_letter_code
_entity_poly.pdbx_strand_id
1 'polypeptide(L)'
;WPLRPGNVKVVVAARAIGIGHEQLSRFCAILGLPIPMHHKTFIAIGKKVHAAATKAVQENLAKARMITKEKVDGADVAVMYDGTWQKRGHKSHNGIGTAVSVDTGLCLDFEVLSNYCLACSRHQDLGDEEEIWQAFHTPVCEKNTECSSHAMETEAALRIWGRTSSYTTPLRFTKFLSDGDSKAYTAVAEAKVYGEAVVDKEECTNHVAKRL
;
A
#
# COMPACT_ATOMS: atom_id res chain seq x y z
N TRP A 1 -15.82 -16.26 -22.07
CA TRP A 1 -15.40 -17.49 -21.35
C TRP A 1 -15.74 -17.32 -19.88
N PRO A 2 -16.70 -18.07 -19.31
CA PRO A 2 -17.18 -17.82 -17.96
C PRO A 2 -16.09 -18.15 -16.92
N LEU A 3 -16.18 -17.49 -15.76
CA LEU A 3 -15.32 -17.67 -14.60
C LEU A 3 -15.40 -19.11 -14.08
N ARG A 4 -14.56 -20.02 -14.59
CA ARG A 4 -14.45 -21.35 -14.00
C ARG A 4 -13.80 -21.20 -12.61
N PRO A 5 -14.35 -21.81 -11.54
CA PRO A 5 -13.80 -21.71 -10.19
C PRO A 5 -12.29 -22.06 -10.10
N GLY A 6 -11.83 -23.00 -10.92
CA GLY A 6 -10.41 -23.36 -11.03
C GLY A 6 -9.51 -22.20 -11.49
N ASN A 7 -9.97 -21.36 -12.42
CA ASN A 7 -9.16 -20.25 -12.94
C ASN A 7 -8.95 -19.15 -11.90
N VAL A 8 -9.96 -18.89 -11.05
CA VAL A 8 -9.83 -17.91 -9.96
C VAL A 8 -8.81 -18.39 -8.94
N LYS A 9 -8.86 -19.66 -8.52
CA LYS A 9 -7.90 -20.24 -7.58
C LYS A 9 -6.46 -20.16 -8.09
N VAL A 10 -6.23 -20.44 -9.37
CA VAL A 10 -4.90 -20.33 -9.98
C VAL A 10 -4.38 -18.89 -9.94
N VAL A 11 -5.21 -17.89 -10.25
CA VAL A 11 -4.80 -16.48 -10.17
C VAL A 11 -4.55 -16.04 -8.74
N VAL A 12 -5.37 -16.47 -7.78
CA VAL A 12 -5.14 -16.20 -6.35
C VAL A 12 -3.82 -16.81 -5.89
N ALA A 13 -3.55 -18.07 -6.23
CA ALA A 13 -2.31 -18.75 -5.89
C ALA A 13 -1.09 -18.05 -6.51
N ALA A 14 -1.15 -17.69 -7.80
CA ALA A 14 -0.10 -16.95 -8.49
C ALA A 14 0.22 -15.62 -7.80
N ARG A 15 -0.81 -14.85 -7.40
CA ARG A 15 -0.61 -13.59 -6.68
C ARG A 15 -0.04 -13.79 -5.28
N ALA A 16 -0.48 -14.83 -4.56
CA ALA A 16 0.00 -15.13 -3.21
C ALA A 16 1.51 -15.44 -3.18
N ILE A 17 2.05 -16.03 -4.25
CA ILE A 17 3.49 -16.30 -4.39
C ILE A 17 4.22 -15.24 -5.22
N GLY A 18 3.55 -14.13 -5.56
CA GLY A 18 4.17 -12.99 -6.24
C GLY A 18 4.54 -13.22 -7.70
N ILE A 19 3.88 -14.15 -8.41
CA ILE A 19 4.18 -14.44 -9.82
C ILE A 19 3.12 -13.92 -10.80
N GLY A 20 3.58 -13.49 -11.97
CA GLY A 20 2.75 -13.06 -13.10
C GLY A 20 2.34 -14.22 -14.03
N HIS A 21 1.57 -13.89 -15.07
CA HIS A 21 1.10 -14.86 -16.07
C HIS A 21 2.24 -15.58 -16.79
N GLU A 22 3.33 -14.88 -17.13
CA GLU A 22 4.48 -15.49 -17.83
C GLU A 22 5.18 -16.53 -16.96
N GLN A 23 5.45 -16.19 -15.70
CA GLN A 23 6.06 -17.11 -14.73
C GLN A 23 5.17 -18.33 -14.46
N LEU A 24 3.85 -18.13 -14.33
CA LEU A 24 2.89 -19.21 -14.20
C LEU A 24 2.88 -20.11 -15.45
N SER A 25 2.91 -19.52 -16.64
CA SER A 25 2.96 -20.27 -17.91
C SER A 25 4.23 -21.11 -18.02
N ARG A 26 5.38 -20.53 -17.62
CA ARG A 26 6.67 -21.23 -17.59
C ARG A 26 6.67 -22.37 -16.56
N PHE A 27 6.11 -22.14 -15.38
CA PHE A 27 5.95 -23.16 -14.34
C PHE A 27 5.13 -24.36 -14.86
N CYS A 28 3.98 -24.10 -15.47
CA CYS A 28 3.16 -25.15 -16.08
C CYS A 28 3.89 -25.90 -17.19
N ALA A 29 4.60 -25.18 -18.07
CA ALA A 29 5.37 -25.81 -19.15
C ALA A 29 6.47 -26.75 -18.63
N ILE A 30 7.19 -26.38 -17.56
CA ILE A 30 8.22 -27.22 -16.93
C ILE A 30 7.61 -28.52 -16.37
N LEU A 31 6.39 -28.46 -15.85
CA LEU A 31 5.67 -29.62 -15.31
C LEU A 31 4.94 -30.45 -16.39
N GLY A 32 5.03 -30.08 -17.67
CA GLY A 32 4.25 -30.71 -18.74
C GLY A 32 2.74 -30.45 -18.63
N LEU A 33 2.34 -29.40 -17.91
CA LEU A 33 0.94 -28.99 -17.75
C LEU A 33 0.55 -27.99 -18.85
N PRO A 34 -0.71 -28.00 -19.32
CA PRO A 34 -1.19 -27.00 -20.25
C PRO A 34 -1.20 -25.61 -19.60
N ILE A 35 -0.99 -24.57 -20.41
CA ILE A 35 -1.10 -23.18 -19.95
C ILE A 35 -2.54 -22.95 -19.42
N PRO A 36 -2.72 -22.54 -18.15
CA PRO A 36 -4.04 -22.55 -17.53
C PRO A 36 -5.05 -21.60 -18.19
N MET A 37 -4.56 -20.46 -18.71
CA MET A 37 -5.38 -19.43 -19.34
C MET A 37 -4.55 -18.44 -20.15
N HIS A 38 -5.21 -17.69 -21.03
CA HIS A 38 -4.62 -16.58 -21.76
C HIS A 38 -4.35 -15.36 -20.85
N HIS A 39 -3.35 -14.54 -21.17
CA HIS A 39 -2.95 -13.38 -20.33
C HIS A 39 -4.09 -12.39 -20.07
N LYS A 40 -4.94 -12.12 -21.07
CA LYS A 40 -6.13 -11.26 -20.91
C LYS A 40 -7.09 -11.80 -19.85
N THR A 41 -7.29 -13.12 -19.81
CA THR A 41 -8.13 -13.77 -18.79
C THR A 41 -7.49 -13.69 -17.41
N PHE A 42 -6.18 -13.91 -17.32
CA PHE A 42 -5.43 -13.77 -16.06
C PHE A 42 -5.57 -12.36 -15.48
N ILE A 43 -5.37 -11.32 -16.30
CA ILE A 43 -5.50 -9.92 -15.89
C ILE A 43 -6.94 -9.61 -15.46
N ALA A 44 -7.94 -10.03 -16.26
CA ALA A 44 -9.35 -9.78 -15.95
C ALA A 44 -9.79 -10.43 -14.62
N ILE A 45 -9.33 -11.66 -14.35
CA ILE A 45 -9.57 -12.32 -13.07
C ILE A 45 -8.79 -11.60 -11.95
N GLY A 46 -7.53 -11.22 -12.21
CA GLY A 46 -6.69 -10.50 -11.26
C GLY A 46 -7.33 -9.20 -10.78
N LYS A 47 -7.97 -8.43 -11.67
CA LYS A 47 -8.75 -7.24 -11.31
C LYS A 47 -9.91 -7.55 -10.37
N LYS A 48 -10.65 -8.64 -10.62
CA LYS A 48 -11.75 -9.08 -9.75
C LYS A 48 -11.27 -9.55 -8.37
N VAL A 49 -10.16 -10.29 -8.35
CA VAL A 49 -9.50 -10.72 -7.10
C VAL A 49 -9.03 -9.52 -6.30
N HIS A 50 -8.41 -8.54 -6.96
CA HIS A 50 -7.98 -7.30 -6.31
C HIS A 50 -9.17 -6.54 -5.73
N ALA A 51 -10.24 -6.32 -6.50
CA ALA A 51 -11.44 -5.64 -6.00
C ALA A 51 -12.05 -6.33 -4.77
N ALA A 52 -12.14 -7.67 -4.80
CA ALA A 52 -12.64 -8.45 -3.66
C ALA A 52 -11.73 -8.34 -2.43
N ALA A 53 -10.40 -8.42 -2.63
CA ALA A 53 -9.43 -8.28 -1.56
C ALA A 53 -9.47 -6.87 -0.94
N THR A 54 -9.53 -5.82 -1.76
CA THR A 54 -9.63 -4.43 -1.29
C THR A 54 -10.90 -4.22 -0.46
N LYS A 55 -12.05 -4.75 -0.90
CA LYS A 55 -13.29 -4.70 -0.11
C LYS A 55 -13.14 -5.39 1.25
N ALA A 56 -12.60 -6.61 1.27
CA ALA A 56 -12.40 -7.35 2.51
C ALA A 56 -11.44 -6.61 3.47
N VAL A 57 -10.38 -6.00 2.93
CA VAL A 57 -9.44 -5.20 3.71
C VAL A 57 -10.12 -3.95 4.29
N GLN A 58 -10.92 -3.22 3.51
CA GLN A 58 -11.66 -2.06 4.00
C GLN A 58 -12.60 -2.42 5.16
N GLU A 59 -13.32 -3.53 5.06
CA GLU A 59 -14.18 -4.05 6.13
C GLU A 59 -13.37 -4.43 7.39
N ASN A 60 -12.20 -5.06 7.21
CA ASN A 60 -11.32 -5.44 8.31
C ASN A 60 -10.70 -4.22 9.01
N LEU A 61 -10.24 -3.21 8.25
CA LEU A 61 -9.72 -1.97 8.82
C LEU A 61 -10.79 -1.21 9.61
N ALA A 62 -12.03 -1.16 9.10
CA ALA A 62 -13.13 -0.55 9.83
C ALA A 62 -13.39 -1.24 11.18
N LYS A 63 -13.40 -2.57 11.20
CA LYS A 63 -13.52 -3.35 12.45
C LYS A 63 -12.32 -3.15 13.37
N ALA A 64 -11.11 -3.14 12.84
CA ALA A 64 -9.89 -2.92 13.62
C ALA A 64 -9.90 -1.55 14.33
N ARG A 65 -10.35 -0.50 13.64
CA ARG A 65 -10.52 0.83 14.23
C ARG A 65 -11.56 0.86 15.34
N MET A 66 -12.70 0.18 15.17
CA MET A 66 -13.72 0.05 16.23
C MET A 66 -13.17 -0.65 17.47
N ILE A 67 -12.56 -1.83 17.30
CA ILE A 67 -11.98 -2.62 18.39
C ILE A 67 -10.90 -1.80 19.13
N THR A 68 -10.07 -1.07 18.38
CA THR A 68 -9.00 -0.26 18.96
C THR A 68 -9.56 0.93 19.74
N LYS A 69 -10.58 1.60 19.21
CA LYS A 69 -11.26 2.71 19.89
C LYS A 69 -11.86 2.26 21.23
N GLU A 70 -12.50 1.09 21.24
CA GLU A 70 -13.07 0.50 22.46
C GLU A 70 -11.99 0.09 23.45
N LYS A 71 -10.87 -0.47 22.97
CA LYS A 71 -9.75 -0.91 23.82
C LYS A 71 -9.04 0.26 24.52
N VAL A 72 -8.86 1.36 23.81
CA VAL A 72 -8.19 2.57 24.31
C VAL A 72 -9.13 3.47 25.10
N ASP A 73 -10.45 3.25 25.02
CA ASP A 73 -11.49 4.12 25.60
C ASP A 73 -11.33 5.58 25.15
N GLY A 74 -11.08 5.76 23.84
CA GLY A 74 -10.74 7.08 23.31
C GLY A 74 -10.40 7.07 21.83
N ALA A 75 -10.23 8.27 21.26
CA ALA A 75 -9.86 8.43 19.85
C ALA A 75 -8.35 8.54 19.63
N ASP A 76 -7.56 8.76 20.68
CA ASP A 76 -6.12 8.99 20.60
C ASP A 76 -5.36 7.68 20.75
N VAL A 77 -4.71 7.24 19.69
CA VAL A 77 -4.17 5.89 19.56
C VAL A 77 -2.67 5.95 19.31
N ALA A 78 -1.95 5.06 20.00
CA ALA A 78 -0.54 4.80 19.72
C ALA A 78 -0.42 3.82 18.54
N VAL A 79 0.41 4.18 17.56
CA VAL A 79 0.62 3.35 16.37
C VAL A 79 2.11 3.08 16.12
N MET A 80 2.39 1.85 15.72
CA MET A 80 3.62 1.47 15.05
C MET A 80 3.50 1.82 13.57
N TYR A 81 4.51 2.47 13.01
CA TYR A 81 4.56 2.78 11.60
C TYR A 81 5.89 2.37 10.98
N ASP A 82 5.79 1.73 9.82
CA ASP A 82 6.96 1.35 9.03
C ASP A 82 6.61 1.27 7.53
N GLY A 83 7.61 1.56 6.71
CA GLY A 83 7.58 1.43 5.26
C GLY A 83 8.27 0.16 4.78
N THR A 84 7.72 -0.50 3.77
CA THR A 84 8.43 -1.55 3.05
C THR A 84 8.33 -1.39 1.54
N TRP A 85 9.27 -1.98 0.81
CA TRP A 85 9.42 -1.84 -0.63
C TRP A 85 9.37 -3.20 -1.31
N GLN A 86 8.86 -3.22 -2.55
CA GLN A 86 8.82 -4.44 -3.35
C GLN A 86 10.21 -5.05 -3.60
N LYS A 87 11.23 -4.19 -3.74
CA LYS A 87 12.62 -4.61 -3.98
C LYS A 87 13.52 -4.06 -2.88
N ARG A 88 14.53 -4.83 -2.51
CA ARG A 88 15.56 -4.37 -1.57
C ARG A 88 16.36 -3.21 -2.17
N GLY A 89 16.65 -2.22 -1.34
CA GLY A 89 17.39 -1.02 -1.70
C GLY A 89 16.51 0.05 -2.33
N HIS A 90 17.06 1.26 -2.47
CA HIS A 90 16.28 2.45 -2.80
C HIS A 90 15.99 2.64 -4.30
N LYS A 91 15.77 1.53 -5.02
CA LYS A 91 15.44 1.50 -6.45
C LYS A 91 14.06 0.88 -6.71
N SER A 92 13.23 0.78 -5.67
CA SER A 92 11.89 0.24 -5.81
C SER A 92 10.96 1.30 -6.39
N HIS A 93 10.09 0.87 -7.29
CA HIS A 93 9.01 1.71 -7.83
C HIS A 93 7.72 1.62 -7.01
N ASN A 94 7.64 0.63 -6.13
CA ASN A 94 6.49 0.35 -5.30
C ASN A 94 6.91 0.33 -3.84
N GLY A 95 6.14 1.02 -3.00
CA GLY A 95 6.29 1.06 -1.55
C GLY A 95 4.94 0.93 -0.87
N ILE A 96 4.93 0.48 0.38
CA ILE A 96 3.75 0.46 1.24
C ILE A 96 4.13 0.96 2.63
N GLY A 97 3.37 1.91 3.15
CA GLY A 97 3.41 2.32 4.56
C GLY A 97 2.24 1.70 5.30
N THR A 98 2.45 1.20 6.52
CA THR A 98 1.39 0.56 7.33
C THR A 98 1.40 1.11 8.75
N ALA A 99 0.21 1.43 9.27
CA ALA A 99 -0.01 1.85 10.65
C ALA A 99 -0.74 0.75 11.44
N VAL A 100 -0.11 0.28 12.52
CA VAL A 100 -0.62 -0.80 13.37
C VAL A 100 -0.79 -0.28 14.80
N SER A 101 -1.93 -0.53 15.43
CA SER A 101 -2.15 -0.16 16.84
C SER A 101 -1.15 -0.86 17.75
N VAL A 102 -0.53 -0.12 18.66
CA VAL A 102 0.30 -0.69 19.74
C VAL A 102 -0.57 -1.47 20.72
N ASP A 103 -1.77 -0.99 21.04
CA ASP A 103 -2.65 -1.56 22.05
C ASP A 103 -3.33 -2.87 21.63
N THR A 104 -3.65 -3.01 20.34
CA THR A 104 -4.38 -4.18 19.81
C THR A 104 -3.55 -5.05 18.87
N GLY A 105 -2.44 -4.54 18.33
CA GLY A 105 -1.67 -5.20 17.28
C GLY A 105 -2.41 -5.29 15.94
N LEU A 106 -3.55 -4.61 15.78
CA LEU A 106 -4.34 -4.62 14.55
C LEU A 106 -3.88 -3.53 13.59
N CYS A 107 -3.85 -3.85 12.30
CA CYS A 107 -3.63 -2.87 11.24
C CYS A 107 -4.82 -1.91 11.15
N LEU A 108 -4.56 -0.61 11.28
CA LEU A 108 -5.57 0.45 11.28
C LEU A 108 -5.69 1.16 9.93
N ASP A 109 -4.57 1.24 9.20
CA ASP A 109 -4.49 1.84 7.89
C ASP A 109 -3.19 1.45 7.15
N PHE A 110 -3.17 1.58 5.84
CA PHE A 110 -1.99 1.42 5.00
C PHE A 110 -2.11 2.25 3.72
N GLU A 111 -0.99 2.61 3.11
CA GLU A 111 -0.95 3.31 1.83
C GLU A 111 0.01 2.60 0.88
N VAL A 112 -0.48 2.21 -0.30
CA VAL A 112 0.35 1.65 -1.37
C VAL A 112 0.71 2.76 -2.34
N LEU A 113 2.01 2.98 -2.53
CA LEU A 113 2.54 4.00 -3.43
C LEU A 113 3.25 3.34 -4.62
N SER A 114 3.02 3.90 -5.79
CA SER A 114 3.72 3.59 -7.04
C SER A 114 4.15 4.88 -7.70
N ASN A 115 5.46 5.00 -7.98
CA ASN A 115 6.00 6.08 -8.80
C ASN A 115 6.21 5.68 -10.26
N TYR A 116 5.70 4.53 -10.67
CA TYR A 116 5.94 3.95 -11.98
C TYR A 116 4.64 3.60 -12.69
N CYS A 117 4.61 3.92 -13.98
CA CYS A 117 3.66 3.38 -14.91
C CYS A 117 4.42 3.02 -16.19
N LEU A 118 4.17 1.81 -16.71
CA LEU A 118 4.84 1.34 -17.93
C LEU A 118 4.52 2.25 -19.13
N ALA A 119 3.26 2.70 -19.25
CA ALA A 119 2.84 3.61 -20.31
C ALA A 119 3.57 4.95 -20.22
N CYS A 120 3.62 5.59 -19.05
CA CYS A 120 4.45 6.79 -18.84
C CYS A 120 5.92 6.55 -19.21
N SER A 121 6.50 5.42 -18.79
CA SER A 121 7.92 5.15 -19.04
C SER A 121 8.29 4.95 -20.50
N ARG A 122 7.28 4.65 -21.33
CA ARG A 122 7.43 4.47 -22.79
C ARG A 122 6.88 5.64 -23.58
N HIS A 123 6.34 6.64 -22.89
CA HIS A 123 5.79 7.83 -23.51
C HIS A 123 6.89 8.58 -24.26
N GLN A 124 6.53 9.11 -25.41
CA GLN A 124 7.38 9.94 -26.24
C GLN A 124 6.66 11.26 -26.45
N ASP A 125 7.41 12.33 -26.71
CA ASP A 125 6.81 13.63 -27.02
C ASP A 125 5.88 13.50 -28.25
N LEU A 126 4.60 13.78 -28.05
CA LEU A 126 3.56 13.71 -29.08
C LEU A 126 3.21 15.08 -29.68
N GLY A 127 3.90 16.15 -29.27
CA GLY A 127 3.60 17.51 -29.72
C GLY A 127 2.14 17.88 -29.47
N ASP A 128 1.39 18.17 -30.54
CA ASP A 128 -0.01 18.62 -30.47
C ASP A 128 -0.97 17.56 -29.89
N GLU A 129 -0.59 16.26 -29.89
CA GLU A 129 -1.43 15.17 -29.35
C GLU A 129 -1.18 14.88 -27.85
N GLU A 130 -0.28 15.62 -27.19
CA GLU A 130 0.10 15.39 -25.79
C GLU A 130 -1.10 15.52 -24.84
N GLU A 131 -1.92 16.56 -25.04
CA GLU A 131 -3.11 16.80 -24.20
C GLU A 131 -4.13 15.67 -24.34
N ILE A 132 -4.29 15.14 -25.55
CA ILE A 132 -5.18 14.01 -25.84
C ILE A 132 -4.67 12.76 -25.12
N TRP A 133 -3.38 12.45 -25.26
CA TRP A 133 -2.77 11.31 -24.58
C TRP A 133 -2.91 11.42 -23.07
N GLN A 134 -2.63 12.58 -22.49
CA GLN A 134 -2.73 12.80 -21.06
C GLN A 134 -4.17 12.62 -20.56
N ALA A 135 -5.16 13.10 -21.31
CA ALA A 135 -6.59 12.94 -20.97
C ALA A 135 -7.02 11.46 -20.97
N PHE A 136 -6.56 10.65 -21.92
CA PHE A 136 -6.86 9.22 -21.97
C PHE A 136 -6.01 8.39 -21.00
N HIS A 137 -4.79 8.83 -20.70
CA HIS A 137 -3.86 8.09 -19.85
C HIS A 137 -4.10 8.31 -18.36
N THR A 138 -4.38 9.54 -17.92
CA THR A 138 -4.55 9.90 -16.50
C THR A 138 -5.51 8.96 -15.75
N PRO A 139 -6.70 8.60 -16.28
CA PRO A 139 -7.63 7.71 -15.58
C PRO A 139 -7.16 6.26 -15.42
N VAL A 140 -6.14 5.85 -16.19
CA VAL A 140 -5.59 4.48 -16.19
C VAL A 140 -4.12 4.43 -15.79
N CYS A 141 -3.55 5.56 -15.37
CA CYS A 141 -2.18 5.63 -14.91
C CYS A 141 -1.99 4.81 -13.64
N GLU A 142 -0.96 3.96 -13.62
CA GLU A 142 -0.63 3.11 -12.47
C GLU A 142 0.24 3.85 -11.43
N LYS A 143 0.67 5.07 -11.76
CA LYS A 143 1.42 5.94 -10.87
C LYS A 143 0.45 6.72 -9.99
N ASN A 144 0.73 6.77 -8.68
CA ASN A 144 -0.07 7.54 -7.72
C ASN A 144 0.78 8.49 -6.86
N THR A 145 2.08 8.58 -7.13
CA THR A 145 2.98 9.54 -6.49
C THR A 145 4.14 9.89 -7.42
N GLU A 146 4.63 11.12 -7.30
CA GLU A 146 5.85 11.60 -7.96
C GLU A 146 7.10 11.38 -7.09
N CYS A 147 6.93 10.97 -5.84
CA CYS A 147 8.03 10.88 -4.90
C CYS A 147 9.03 9.75 -5.27
N SER A 148 10.30 9.95 -4.90
CA SER A 148 11.33 8.93 -5.07
C SER A 148 11.10 7.75 -4.12
N SER A 149 11.74 6.60 -4.40
CA SER A 149 11.69 5.42 -3.52
C SER A 149 12.01 5.76 -2.06
N HIS A 150 12.95 6.69 -1.81
CA HIS A 150 13.36 7.09 -0.45
C HIS A 150 12.30 7.92 0.28
N ALA A 151 11.43 8.60 -0.46
CA ALA A 151 10.42 9.50 0.09
C ALA A 151 9.03 8.84 0.22
N MET A 152 8.85 7.63 -0.33
CA MET A 152 7.58 6.91 -0.29
C MET A 152 7.10 6.64 1.14
N GLU A 153 8.00 6.31 2.06
CA GLU A 153 7.62 6.09 3.45
C GLU A 153 7.05 7.36 4.10
N THR A 154 7.67 8.51 3.85
CA THR A 154 7.18 9.81 4.33
C THR A 154 5.85 10.19 3.69
N GLU A 155 5.73 10.03 2.37
CA GLU A 155 4.50 10.32 1.63
C GLU A 155 3.34 9.43 2.11
N ALA A 156 3.59 8.14 2.34
CA ALA A 156 2.59 7.21 2.86
C ALA A 156 2.12 7.61 4.26
N ALA A 157 3.04 8.03 5.13
CA ALA A 157 2.71 8.49 6.48
C ALA A 157 1.79 9.72 6.43
N LEU A 158 2.13 10.72 5.61
CA LEU A 158 1.31 11.93 5.45
C LEU A 158 -0.11 11.60 4.96
N ARG A 159 -0.25 10.70 3.98
CA ARG A 159 -1.56 10.29 3.46
C ARG A 159 -2.39 9.52 4.47
N ILE A 160 -1.77 8.64 5.26
CA ILE A 160 -2.44 7.89 6.33
C ILE A 160 -2.91 8.86 7.40
N TRP A 161 -2.01 9.68 7.95
CA TRP A 161 -2.34 10.62 9.03
C TRP A 161 -3.36 11.68 8.60
N GLY A 162 -3.30 12.14 7.35
CA GLY A 162 -4.21 13.17 6.83
C GLY A 162 -5.66 12.72 6.64
N ARG A 163 -5.92 11.40 6.55
CA ARG A 163 -7.27 10.88 6.26
C ARG A 163 -7.96 10.18 7.43
N THR A 164 -7.26 9.91 8.53
CA THR A 164 -7.80 9.16 9.68
C THR A 164 -9.06 9.81 10.26
N SER A 165 -9.09 11.15 10.32
CA SER A 165 -10.22 11.94 10.79
C SER A 165 -11.47 11.83 9.90
N SER A 166 -11.31 11.42 8.64
CA SER A 166 -12.41 11.28 7.67
C SER A 166 -13.07 9.90 7.70
N TYR A 167 -12.57 8.96 8.50
CA TYR A 167 -13.18 7.63 8.62
C TYR A 167 -14.47 7.65 9.45
N THR A 168 -15.35 6.68 9.20
CA THR A 168 -16.56 6.45 10.00
C THR A 168 -16.26 6.28 11.50
N THR A 169 -15.11 5.68 11.80
CA THR A 169 -14.55 5.57 13.14
C THR A 169 -13.26 6.40 13.18
N PRO A 170 -13.37 7.72 13.44
CA PRO A 170 -12.21 8.59 13.44
C PRO A 170 -11.31 8.27 14.62
N LEU A 171 -10.01 8.23 14.36
CA LEU A 171 -8.93 8.06 15.32
C LEU A 171 -7.86 9.12 15.05
N ARG A 172 -7.17 9.58 16.08
CA ARG A 172 -5.98 10.41 15.98
C ARG A 172 -4.78 9.59 16.40
N PHE A 173 -3.79 9.49 15.51
CA PHE A 173 -2.55 8.79 15.81
C PHE A 173 -1.59 9.75 16.51
N THR A 174 -1.67 9.79 17.85
CA THR A 174 -0.97 10.75 18.70
C THR A 174 0.39 10.26 19.18
N LYS A 175 0.68 8.95 19.07
CA LYS A 175 2.03 8.41 19.31
C LYS A 175 2.52 7.64 18.10
N PHE A 176 3.73 7.95 17.69
CA PHE A 176 4.41 7.42 16.51
C PHE A 176 5.58 6.55 16.97
N LEU A 177 5.34 5.25 17.11
CA LEU A 177 6.39 4.28 17.40
C LEU A 177 7.06 3.86 16.08
N SER A 178 8.34 4.20 15.93
CA SER A 178 9.11 3.85 14.73
C SER A 178 10.54 3.46 15.07
N ASP A 179 11.29 3.08 14.05
CA ASP A 179 12.73 2.99 14.17
C ASP A 179 13.36 4.39 14.25
N GLY A 180 14.68 4.41 14.38
CA GLY A 180 15.43 5.64 14.56
C GLY A 180 15.61 6.48 13.30
N ASP A 181 14.99 6.16 12.15
CA ASP A 181 14.82 7.12 11.04
C ASP A 181 13.60 8.01 11.35
N SER A 182 13.85 9.31 11.46
CA SER A 182 12.83 10.27 11.90
C SER A 182 12.08 10.93 10.76
N LYS A 183 12.42 10.70 9.48
CA LYS A 183 11.88 11.51 8.37
C LYS A 183 10.36 11.47 8.27
N ALA A 184 9.77 10.28 8.40
CA ALA A 184 8.32 10.12 8.37
C ALA A 184 7.65 10.82 9.55
N TYR A 185 8.18 10.63 10.77
CA TYR A 185 7.70 11.33 11.97
C TYR A 185 7.78 12.86 11.83
N THR A 186 8.94 13.39 11.41
CA THR A 186 9.14 14.83 11.27
C THR A 186 8.13 15.44 10.31
N ALA A 187 7.91 14.80 9.15
CA ALA A 187 6.91 15.29 8.19
C ALA A 187 5.48 15.27 8.76
N VAL A 188 5.11 14.20 9.48
CA VAL A 188 3.79 14.10 10.13
C VAL A 188 3.60 15.18 11.21
N ALA A 189 4.62 15.40 12.04
CA ALA A 189 4.59 16.41 13.10
C ALA A 189 4.47 17.83 12.52
N GLU A 190 5.19 18.12 11.43
CA GLU A 190 5.14 19.41 10.72
C GLU A 190 3.81 19.64 9.99
N ALA A 191 3.18 18.57 9.50
CA ALA A 191 1.92 18.65 8.76
C ALA A 191 0.73 19.06 9.65
N LYS A 192 0.83 18.94 10.99
CA LYS A 192 -0.21 19.33 11.96
C LYS A 192 -1.61 18.82 11.59
N VAL A 193 -1.70 17.56 11.15
CA VAL A 193 -2.93 16.93 10.63
C VAL A 193 -4.10 16.92 11.64
N TYR A 194 -3.80 17.08 12.93
CA TYR A 194 -4.76 17.12 14.03
C TYR A 194 -4.85 18.50 14.70
N GLY A 195 -4.40 19.57 14.04
CA GLY A 195 -4.41 20.93 14.58
C GLY A 195 -3.36 21.12 15.68
N GLU A 196 -3.80 21.43 16.90
CA GLU A 196 -2.93 21.66 18.05
C GLU A 196 -2.48 20.37 18.75
N ALA A 197 -3.12 19.23 18.44
CA ALA A 197 -2.73 17.95 19.02
C ALA A 197 -1.34 17.53 18.51
N VAL A 198 -0.42 17.33 19.45
CA VAL A 198 0.96 16.92 19.17
C VAL A 198 1.01 15.41 18.90
N VAL A 199 1.85 15.02 17.95
CA VAL A 199 2.22 13.62 17.72
C VAL A 199 3.56 13.39 18.42
N ASP A 200 3.60 12.52 19.42
CA ASP A 200 4.81 12.19 20.17
C ASP A 200 5.57 11.04 19.49
N LYS A 201 6.89 11.16 19.37
CA LYS A 201 7.74 10.05 18.87
C LYS A 201 8.08 9.09 20.00
N GLU A 202 7.92 7.80 19.74
CA GLU A 202 8.48 6.72 20.57
C GLU A 202 9.49 5.90 19.75
N GLU A 203 10.56 5.44 20.40
CA GLU A 203 11.66 4.73 19.73
C GLU A 203 11.59 3.23 19.98
N CYS A 204 11.83 2.45 18.92
CA CYS A 204 11.94 1.00 19.03
C CYS A 204 13.20 0.59 19.82
N THR A 205 13.02 -0.11 20.95
CA THR A 205 14.12 -0.55 21.85
C THR A 205 15.17 -1.41 21.14
N ASN A 206 14.75 -2.29 20.22
CA ASN A 206 15.65 -3.12 19.42
C ASN A 206 16.58 -2.28 18.53
N HIS A 207 16.14 -1.09 18.10
CA HIS A 207 16.95 -0.17 17.31
C HIS A 207 17.94 0.60 18.18
N VAL A 208 17.52 1.03 19.38
CA VAL A 208 18.40 1.63 20.38
C VAL A 208 19.56 0.68 20.70
N ALA A 209 19.28 -0.61 20.88
CA ALA A 209 20.30 -1.63 21.15
C ALA A 209 21.31 -1.85 20.01
N LYS A 210 21.01 -1.48 18.76
CA LYS A 210 21.97 -1.53 17.63
C LYS A 210 22.92 -0.34 17.60
N ARG A 211 22.63 0.72 18.37
CA ARG A 211 23.40 1.97 18.43
C ARG A 211 24.22 2.11 19.72
N LEU A 212 24.02 1.21 20.70
CA LEU A 212 24.84 1.04 21.90
C LEU A 212 25.97 0.05 21.62
#